data_AF-A0A9X3X4B8-F1
#
_entry.id   AF-A0A9X3X4B8-F1
#
_cell.length_a   1.000
_cell.length_b   1.000
_cell.length_c   1.000
_cell.angle_alpha   90.00
_cell.angle_beta   90.00
_cell.angle_gamma   90.00
#
_symmetry.space_group_name_H-M   'P 1'
#
loop_
_entity.id
_entity.type
_entity.pdbx_description
1 polymer ?
#
loop_
_entity_poly.entity_id
_entity_poly.type
_entity_poly.pdbx_seq_one_letter_code
_entity_poly.pdbx_strand_id
1 'polypeptide(L)'
;MITRFEVDGFKSLRDFAVDLEPLTVFVGPNGAGKSNLLEAMALLGRLASMPVEEAFKKGRGRVLDQFSRFGGETSKTIRFAVEVSMRAPIPALDEESRRSQQDINTSSRLSAERGNRASTDS
;
A
#
# COMPACT_ATOMS: atom_id res chain seq x y z
N MET A 1 -4.50 -2.84 -2.48
CA MET A 1 -4.40 -4.26 -2.11
C MET A 1 -3.62 -4.97 -3.20
N ILE A 2 -2.68 -5.85 -2.85
CA ILE A 2 -2.01 -6.71 -3.84
C ILE A 2 -2.98 -7.81 -4.27
N THR A 3 -3.23 -7.93 -5.58
CA THR A 3 -4.16 -8.92 -6.17
C THR A 3 -3.42 -10.06 -6.86
N ARG A 4 -2.18 -9.84 -7.31
CA ARG A 4 -1.31 -10.88 -7.88
C ARG A 4 0.14 -10.63 -7.51
N PHE A 5 0.87 -11.69 -7.21
CA PHE A 5 2.28 -11.65 -6.86
C PHE A 5 3.05 -12.71 -7.63
N GLU A 6 4.07 -12.27 -8.37
CA GLU A 6 4.99 -13.13 -9.12
C GLU A 6 6.43 -12.88 -8.69
N VAL A 7 7.19 -13.95 -8.59
CA VAL A 7 8.62 -13.89 -8.30
C VAL A 7 9.38 -15.03 -8.95
N ASP A 8 10.52 -14.67 -9.54
CA ASP A 8 11.49 -15.63 -10.07
C ASP A 8 12.89 -15.31 -9.56
N GLY A 9 13.67 -16.35 -9.28
CA GLY A 9 15.06 -16.23 -8.85
C GLY A 9 15.28 -15.90 -7.36
N PHE A 10 14.25 -15.92 -6.51
CA PHE A 10 14.38 -15.69 -5.06
C PHE A 10 14.30 -17.00 -4.26
N LYS A 11 15.41 -17.41 -3.61
CA LYS A 11 15.49 -18.63 -2.79
C LYS A 11 14.88 -19.86 -3.50
N SER A 12 13.86 -20.49 -2.92
CA SER A 12 13.19 -21.65 -3.53
C SER A 12 12.12 -21.28 -4.57
N LEU A 13 11.83 -19.99 -4.77
CA LEU A 13 10.77 -19.53 -5.67
C LEU A 13 11.34 -19.36 -7.08
N ARG A 14 10.77 -20.10 -8.02
CA ARG A 14 11.09 -20.03 -9.45
C ARG A 14 9.80 -20.04 -10.23
N ASP A 15 9.72 -19.14 -11.19
CA ASP A 15 8.52 -18.94 -12.00
C ASP A 15 7.24 -19.01 -11.15
N PHE A 16 7.28 -18.41 -9.96
CA PHE A 16 6.22 -18.55 -8.97
C PHE A 16 5.22 -17.43 -9.18
N ALA A 17 3.95 -17.77 -9.31
CA ALA A 17 2.84 -16.82 -9.38
C ALA A 17 1.71 -17.24 -8.44
N VAL A 18 1.06 -16.26 -7.82
CA VAL A 18 -0.13 -16.48 -6.98
C VAL A 18 -1.08 -15.30 -7.07
N ASP A 19 -2.36 -15.59 -7.22
CA ASP A 19 -3.44 -14.63 -7.06
C ASP A 19 -3.82 -14.53 -5.58
N LEU A 20 -4.03 -13.30 -5.09
CA LEU A 20 -4.29 -13.00 -3.69
C LEU A 20 -5.68 -12.41 -3.50
N GLU A 21 -6.41 -13.02 -2.56
CA GLU A 21 -7.67 -12.50 -2.03
C GLU A 21 -7.44 -11.72 -0.73
N PRO A 22 -8.41 -10.91 -0.26
CA PRO A 22 -8.24 -10.08 0.95
C PRO A 22 -7.77 -10.87 2.18
N LEU A 23 -8.14 -12.16 2.24
CA LEU A 23 -7.60 -13.13 3.18
C LEU A 23 -7.06 -14.33 2.40
N THR A 24 -5.74 -14.48 2.37
CA THR A 24 -5.05 -15.62 1.74
C THR A 24 -4.25 -16.39 2.80
N VAL A 25 -4.48 -17.69 2.92
CA VAL A 25 -3.78 -18.57 3.88
C VAL A 25 -2.89 -19.55 3.14
N PHE A 26 -1.59 -19.54 3.44
CA PHE A 26 -0.62 -20.47 2.84
C PHE A 26 -0.42 -21.70 3.74
N VAL A 27 -0.81 -22.88 3.27
CA VAL A 27 -0.68 -24.16 3.99
C VAL A 27 0.21 -25.13 3.21
N GLY A 28 1.03 -25.90 3.92
CA GLY A 28 1.85 -26.95 3.32
C GLY A 28 3.00 -27.41 4.23
N PRO A 29 3.79 -28.42 3.83
CA PRO A 29 4.90 -28.95 4.62
C PRO A 29 5.99 -27.92 4.94
N ASN A 30 6.80 -28.20 5.96
CA ASN A 30 8.02 -27.43 6.21
C ASN A 30 8.95 -27.49 4.99
N GLY A 31 9.54 -26.35 4.63
CA GLY A 31 10.39 -26.25 3.44
C GLY A 31 9.64 -26.05 2.11
N ALA A 32 8.30 -26.10 2.07
CA ALA A 32 7.52 -25.90 0.84
C ALA A 32 7.57 -24.46 0.24
N GLY A 33 8.42 -23.57 0.74
CA GLY A 33 8.59 -22.22 0.21
C GLY A 33 7.69 -21.13 0.82
N LYS A 34 6.77 -21.45 1.73
CA LYS A 34 5.87 -20.48 2.38
C LYS A 34 6.60 -19.29 3.03
N SER A 35 7.63 -19.57 3.83
CA SER A 35 8.44 -18.50 4.44
C SER A 35 9.23 -17.70 3.41
N ASN A 36 9.65 -18.34 2.31
CA ASN A 36 10.34 -17.65 1.22
C ASN A 36 9.38 -16.72 0.47
N LEU A 37 8.11 -17.11 0.27
CA LEU A 37 7.08 -16.27 -0.32
C LEU A 37 6.87 -14.99 0.51
N LEU A 38 6.67 -15.13 1.82
CA LEU A 38 6.52 -13.97 2.71
C LEU A 38 7.78 -13.10 2.74
N GLU A 39 8.97 -13.69 2.70
CA GLU A 39 10.21 -12.94 2.59
C GLU A 39 10.39 -12.21 1.27
N ALA A 40 9.93 -12.79 0.16
CA ALA A 40 9.97 -12.18 -1.16
C ALA A 40 9.06 -10.94 -1.19
N MET A 41 7.85 -11.04 -0.65
CA MET A 41 6.95 -9.88 -0.47
C MET A 41 7.58 -8.81 0.44
N ALA A 42 8.21 -9.23 1.55
CA ALA A 42 8.91 -8.30 2.43
C ALA A 42 10.10 -7.63 1.75
N LEU A 43 10.86 -8.35 0.91
CA LEU A 43 11.94 -7.79 0.10
C LEU A 43 11.39 -6.74 -0.87
N LEU A 44 10.28 -7.02 -1.56
CA LEU A 44 9.64 -6.05 -2.44
C LEU A 44 9.24 -4.78 -1.68
N GLY A 45 8.65 -4.90 -0.49
CA GLY A 45 8.31 -3.75 0.36
C GLY A 45 9.54 -2.94 0.78
N ARG A 46 10.68 -3.59 1.06
CA ARG A 46 11.95 -2.90 1.32
C ARG A 46 12.48 -2.21 0.05
N LEU A 47 12.47 -2.88 -1.10
CA LEU A 47 12.92 -2.30 -2.36
C LEU A 47 12.10 -1.05 -2.76
N ALA A 48 10.84 -0.98 -2.36
CA ALA A 48 9.99 0.19 -2.57
C ALA A 48 10.31 1.38 -1.63
N SER A 49 11.09 1.18 -0.56
CA SER A 49 11.30 2.18 0.49
C SER A 49 12.76 2.49 0.81
N MET A 50 13.73 1.70 0.31
CA MET A 50 15.15 1.91 0.57
C MET A 50 16.04 1.44 -0.59
N PRO A 51 17.32 1.86 -0.64
CA PRO A 51 18.26 1.42 -1.67
C PRO A 51 18.40 -0.10 -1.72
N VAL A 52 18.66 -0.62 -2.93
CA VAL A 52 18.72 -2.07 -3.21
C VAL A 52 19.66 -2.80 -2.25
N GLU A 53 20.87 -2.29 -2.05
CA GLU A 53 21.86 -2.93 -1.19
C GLU A 53 21.37 -3.07 0.26
N GLU A 54 20.73 -2.04 0.81
CA GLU A 54 20.17 -2.06 2.16
C GLU A 54 18.98 -3.02 2.27
N ALA A 55 18.12 -3.05 1.24
CA ALA A 55 16.96 -3.94 1.19
C ALA A 55 17.38 -5.42 1.26
N PHE A 56 18.47 -5.79 0.59
CA PHE A 56 19.04 -7.13 0.67
C PHE A 56 19.76 -7.39 2.00
N LYS A 57 20.52 -6.43 2.55
CA LYS A 57 21.20 -6.56 3.84
C LYS A 57 20.24 -6.82 5.00
N LYS A 58 19.01 -6.29 4.94
CA LYS A 58 17.95 -6.54 5.93
C LYS A 58 17.21 -7.87 5.74
N GLY A 59 17.51 -8.62 4.68
CA GLY A 59 16.97 -9.96 4.44
C GLY A 59 17.66 -11.04 5.30
N ARG A 60 17.07 -12.24 5.34
CA ARG A 60 17.67 -13.37 6.08
C ARG A 60 18.84 -13.97 5.29
N GLY A 61 19.99 -14.09 5.94
CA GLY A 61 21.21 -14.68 5.38
C GLY A 61 22.04 -13.68 4.55
N ARG A 62 23.07 -14.16 3.87
CA ARG A 62 23.88 -13.30 3.00
C ARG A 62 23.07 -12.93 1.76
N VAL A 63 23.46 -11.86 1.07
CA VAL A 63 22.82 -11.43 -0.18
C VAL A 63 22.74 -12.58 -1.18
N LEU A 64 23.84 -13.33 -1.38
CA LEU A 64 23.91 -14.48 -2.28
C LEU A 64 23.05 -15.69 -1.86
N ASP A 65 22.62 -15.77 -0.60
CA ASP A 65 21.75 -16.85 -0.13
C ASP A 65 20.27 -16.53 -0.40
N GLN A 66 19.96 -15.29 -0.82
CA GLN A 66 18.62 -14.86 -1.22
C GLN A 66 18.32 -15.13 -2.71
N PHE A 67 19.35 -15.36 -3.52
CA PHE A 67 19.20 -15.78 -4.91
C PHE A 67 18.90 -17.28 -4.98
N SER A 68 18.07 -17.67 -5.95
CA SER A 68 17.74 -19.08 -6.16
C SER A 68 18.97 -19.87 -6.56
N ARG A 69 19.05 -21.11 -6.07
CA ARG A 69 20.07 -22.09 -6.48
C ARG A 69 19.40 -23.28 -7.12
N PHE A 70 19.81 -23.65 -8.33
CA PHE A 70 19.37 -24.86 -9.01
C PHE A 70 20.50 -25.53 -9.76
N GLY A 71 20.58 -26.87 -9.72
CA GLY A 71 21.58 -27.59 -10.50
C GLY A 71 23.02 -27.15 -10.22
N GLY A 72 23.30 -26.61 -9.03
CA GLY A 72 24.59 -26.02 -8.67
C GLY A 72 24.80 -24.57 -9.12
N GLU A 73 23.91 -24.01 -9.94
CA GLU A 73 23.97 -22.63 -10.41
C GLU A 73 23.16 -21.69 -9.52
N THR A 74 23.67 -20.48 -9.32
CA THR A 74 22.96 -19.40 -8.62
C THR A 74 22.34 -18.47 -9.66
N SER A 75 21.06 -18.13 -9.50
CA SER A 75 20.40 -17.15 -10.35
C SER A 75 21.16 -15.82 -10.29
N LYS A 76 21.31 -15.17 -11.45
CA LYS A 76 21.94 -13.85 -11.56
C LYS A 76 20.96 -12.71 -11.34
N THR A 77 19.67 -13.00 -11.38
CA THR A 77 18.60 -11.99 -11.31
C THR A 77 17.45 -12.46 -10.43
N ILE A 78 16.81 -11.50 -9.77
CA ILE A 78 15.50 -11.69 -9.13
C ILE A 78 14.52 -10.82 -9.89
N ARG A 79 13.39 -11.39 -10.30
CA ARG A 79 12.31 -10.67 -10.98
C ARG A 79 11.08 -10.68 -10.10
N PHE A 80 10.41 -9.53 -10.03
CA PHE A 80 9.13 -9.37 -9.38
C PHE A 80 8.14 -8.79 -10.39
N ALA A 81 6.90 -9.30 -10.37
CA ALA A 81 5.76 -8.63 -10.98
C ALA A 81 4.61 -8.63 -9.97
N VAL A 82 3.92 -7.48 -9.84
CA VAL A 82 2.86 -7.31 -8.85
C VAL A 82 1.71 -6.53 -9.45
N GLU A 83 0.50 -7.04 -9.22
CA GLU A 83 -0.73 -6.32 -9.51
C GLU A 83 -1.30 -5.74 -8.21
N VAL A 84 -1.73 -4.47 -8.27
CA VAL A 84 -2.30 -3.76 -7.13
C VAL A 84 -3.63 -3.12 -7.53
N SER A 85 -4.69 -3.45 -6.78
CA SER A 85 -5.98 -2.77 -6.87
C SER A 85 -6.06 -1.64 -5.83
N MET A 86 -6.41 -0.43 -6.27
CA MET A 86 -6.56 0.74 -5.41
C MET A 86 -7.95 1.34 -5.63
N ARG A 87 -8.63 1.71 -4.53
CA ARG A 87 -9.84 2.53 -4.62
C ARG A 87 -9.41 3.99 -4.75
N ALA A 88 -10.03 4.70 -5.68
CA ALA A 88 -9.86 6.14 -5.77
C ALA A 88 -10.30 6.78 -4.43
N PRO A 89 -9.56 7.77 -3.90
CA PRO A 89 -10.08 8.58 -2.83
C PRO A 89 -11.35 9.25 -3.34
N ILE A 90 -12.48 9.05 -2.65
CA ILE A 90 -13.68 9.85 -2.91
C ILE A 90 -13.32 11.26 -2.43
N PRO A 91 -13.21 12.27 -3.32
CA PRO A 91 -13.04 13.64 -2.88
C PRO A 91 -14.28 13.98 -2.07
N ALA A 92 -14.08 14.32 -0.79
CA ALA A 92 -15.18 14.47 0.15
C ALA A 92 -16.18 15.51 -0.35
N LEU A 93 -17.47 15.22 -0.15
CA LEU A 93 -18.62 16.14 -0.22
C LEU A 93 -18.51 17.31 0.78
N ASP A 94 -17.32 17.55 1.34
CA ASP A 94 -17.02 18.52 2.37
C ASP A 94 -16.97 19.94 1.82
N GLU A 95 -16.59 20.13 0.57
CA GLU A 95 -16.43 21.50 0.04
C GLU A 95 -17.77 22.13 -0.36
N GLU A 96 -18.72 21.32 -0.80
CA GLU A 96 -20.10 21.75 -1.03
C GLU A 96 -20.88 21.91 0.28
N SER A 97 -20.64 21.02 1.25
CA SER A 97 -21.25 21.10 2.59
C SER A 97 -20.71 22.29 3.40
N ARG A 98 -19.39 22.55 3.34
CA ARG A 98 -18.76 23.72 3.98
C ARG A 98 -19.25 25.03 3.38
N ARG A 99 -19.39 25.13 2.05
CA ARG A 99 -19.96 26.34 1.39
C ARG A 99 -21.40 26.59 1.86
N SER A 100 -22.22 25.54 1.88
CA SER A 100 -23.63 25.65 2.29
C SER A 100 -23.79 26.09 3.76
N GLN A 101 -22.96 25.60 4.70
CA GLN A 101 -22.99 26.05 6.10
C GLN A 101 -22.44 27.49 6.27
N GLN A 102 -21.48 27.92 5.46
CA GLN A 102 -20.90 29.26 5.56
C GLN A 102 -21.88 30.34 5.06
N ASP A 103 -22.67 30.04 4.03
CA ASP A 103 -23.72 30.92 3.51
C ASP A 103 -24.89 31.08 4.52
N ILE A 104 -25.24 30.00 5.21
CA ILE A 104 -26.29 30.00 6.26
C ILE A 104 -25.87 30.84 7.48
N ASN A 105 -24.62 30.73 7.93
CA ASN A 105 -24.11 31.46 9.11
C ASN A 105 -23.86 32.95 8.85
N THR A 106 -23.62 33.34 7.59
CA THR A 106 -23.40 34.75 7.21
C THR A 106 -24.72 35.50 7.09
N SER A 107 -25.76 34.87 6.53
CA SER A 107 -27.09 35.47 6.36
C SER A 107 -27.80 35.72 7.70
N SER A 108 -27.63 34.81 8.66
CA SER A 108 -28.19 34.93 10.01
C SER A 108 -27.56 36.08 10.82
N ARG A 109 -26.26 36.34 10.66
CA ARG A 109 -25.59 37.50 11.28
C ARG A 109 -26.03 38.85 10.69
N LEU A 110 -26.17 38.94 9.37
CA LEU A 110 -26.64 40.17 8.70
C LEU A 110 -28.10 40.51 9.05
N SER A 111 -28.92 39.51 9.36
CA SER A 111 -30.31 39.69 9.80
C SER A 111 -30.40 40.22 11.23
N ALA A 112 -29.54 39.75 12.13
CA ALA A 112 -29.50 40.18 13.53
C ALA A 112 -28.99 41.62 13.69
N GLU A 113 -28.03 42.06 12.87
CA GLU A 113 -27.50 43.43 12.92
C GLU A 113 -28.48 44.49 12.38
N ARG A 114 -29.37 44.13 11.46
CA ARG A 114 -30.42 45.05 10.96
C ARG A 114 -31.54 45.25 11.97
N GLY A 115 -31.84 44.26 12.80
CA GLY A 115 -32.85 44.38 13.87
C GLY A 115 -32.41 45.31 15.00
N ASN A 116 -31.11 45.38 15.31
CA ASN A 116 -30.59 46.14 16.44
C ASN A 116 -30.36 47.64 16.16
N ARG A 117 -30.46 48.08 14.90
CA ARG A 117 -30.37 49.51 14.52
C ARG A 117 -31.72 50.22 14.46
N ALA A 118 -32.83 49.48 14.57
CA ALA A 118 -34.18 50.05 14.54
C ALA A 118 -34.74 50.40 15.92
N SER A 119 -34.06 50.04 17.01
CA SER A 119 -34.53 50.21 18.40
C SER A 119 -33.80 51.29 19.20
N THR A 120 -32.94 52.09 18.57
CA THR A 120 -32.11 53.11 19.24
C THR A 120 -32.46 54.54 18.89
N ASP A 121 -33.54 54.76 18.13
CA ASP A 121 -34.01 56.10 17.75
C ASP A 121 -35.49 56.24 18.16
N SER A 122 -35.73 56.42 19.46
CA SER A 122 -37.00 56.84 20.08
C SER A 122 -36.74 57.46 21.44
#